data_AF-A0A0U5IER5-F1
#
_entry.id   AF-A0A0U5IER5-F1
#
_cell.length_a   1.000
_cell.length_b   1.000
_cell.length_c   1.000
_cell.angle_alpha   90.00
_cell.angle_beta   90.00
_cell.angle_gamma   90.00
#
_symmetry.space_group_name_H-M   'P 1'
#
loop_
_entity.id
_entity.type
_entity.pdbx_description
1 polymer ?
#
loop_
_entity_poly.entity_id
_entity_poly.type
_entity_poly.pdbx_seq_one_letter_code
_entity_poly.pdbx_strand_id
1 'polypeptide(L)'
;MFAKNKLSVAVAIAAGFVGMQSAQADSVFFPYVVGSETVSTIISVVNTSSDLVGLDDNGNNKAGTNNIHYALIYKQSEGGVVDNADVCQETNYDLPTSYNDIQTSDLTGYFADNAQAPFTPNDQGVLFNDPSFNNNWVASGRDFALGRGLVTPGEGFRGYMLVDNSVDNSEDTSSGISTVSGEALLLEYANGSAWGYQGFTQRGDDFDTTTTANSEFDYFYARTQSPVPVSLPPVDEFNVAFLVTPLNINDTVAAALSASAVPPLTGAAAALGENQSQYWNLSAAIKFTSEGDTNTFALFDRDENPISGAQEQVVTCVGRVPAGSLVGSASAQRLVDGGWGNLASRRTNVYDTPAHS
;
A
#
# COMPACT_ATOMS: atom_id res chain seq x y z
N MET A 1 -5.41 37.79 -4.28
CA MET A 1 -6.57 36.86 -4.18
C MET A 1 -5.98 35.50 -3.86
N PHE A 2 -5.97 35.09 -2.59
CA PHE A 2 -5.50 33.74 -2.23
C PHE A 2 -6.49 32.74 -2.85
N ALA A 3 -6.01 31.88 -3.75
CA ALA A 3 -6.85 30.87 -4.38
C ALA A 3 -7.50 30.02 -3.28
N LYS A 4 -8.84 29.97 -3.26
CA LYS A 4 -9.63 29.31 -2.21
C LYS A 4 -9.18 27.86 -1.95
N ASN A 5 -8.65 27.18 -2.97
CA ASN A 5 -8.13 25.81 -2.91
C ASN A 5 -6.88 25.68 -2.01
N LYS A 6 -6.10 26.76 -1.81
CA LYS A 6 -4.90 26.72 -0.94
C LYS A 6 -5.27 26.75 0.55
N LEU A 7 -6.41 27.34 0.91
CA LEU A 7 -6.85 27.44 2.30
C LEU A 7 -7.44 26.11 2.80
N SER A 8 -8.17 25.38 1.95
CA SER A 8 -8.72 24.05 2.29
C SER A 8 -7.63 23.00 2.46
N VAL A 9 -6.59 23.02 1.63
CA VAL A 9 -5.44 22.11 1.75
C VAL A 9 -4.64 22.38 3.03
N ALA A 10 -4.39 23.64 3.37
CA ALA A 10 -3.68 24.00 4.60
C ALA A 10 -4.44 23.59 5.87
N VAL A 11 -5.78 23.64 5.85
CA VAL A 11 -6.62 23.20 6.98
C VAL A 11 -6.63 21.68 7.11
N ALA A 12 -6.65 20.93 6.01
CA ALA A 12 -6.58 19.46 6.03
C ALA A 12 -5.24 18.97 6.59
N ILE A 13 -4.13 19.59 6.19
CA ILE A 13 -2.79 19.30 6.73
C ILE A 13 -2.74 19.66 8.22
N ALA A 14 -3.28 20.81 8.65
CA ALA A 14 -3.28 21.20 10.05
C ALA A 14 -4.19 20.35 10.96
N ALA A 15 -5.21 19.69 10.41
CA ALA A 15 -6.16 18.86 11.16
C ALA A 15 -5.83 17.36 11.13
N GLY A 16 -4.98 16.89 10.20
CA GLY A 16 -4.66 15.46 10.02
C GLY A 16 -3.75 14.86 11.10
N PHE A 17 -2.94 15.67 11.77
CA PHE A 17 -1.96 15.20 12.76
C PHE A 17 -2.56 15.07 14.17
N VAL A 18 -3.53 14.18 14.36
CA VAL A 18 -4.08 13.91 15.70
C VAL A 18 -3.36 12.71 16.33
N GLY A 19 -2.17 12.96 16.89
CA GLY A 19 -1.57 12.16 17.95
C GLY A 19 -0.87 10.86 17.52
N MET A 20 0.37 10.97 17.05
CA MET A 20 1.30 9.83 16.97
C MET A 20 1.65 9.36 18.38
N GLN A 21 1.01 8.30 18.87
CA GLN A 21 1.32 7.72 20.16
C GLN A 21 2.34 6.60 20.01
N SER A 22 3.63 6.97 20.07
CA SER A 22 4.83 6.12 20.08
C SER A 22 5.05 5.25 18.83
N ALA A 23 6.30 5.03 18.43
CA ALA A 23 6.61 3.99 17.46
C ALA A 23 6.21 2.62 18.01
N GLN A 24 5.58 1.79 17.18
CA GLN A 24 5.00 0.50 17.60
C GLN A 24 5.45 -0.70 16.76
N ALA A 25 6.36 -0.49 15.79
CA ALA A 25 6.76 -1.51 14.82
C ALA A 25 8.22 -1.39 14.38
N ASP A 26 8.70 -2.39 13.64
CA ASP A 26 9.93 -2.37 12.86
C ASP A 26 9.63 -2.09 11.37
N SER A 27 8.41 -2.42 10.93
CA SER A 27 7.89 -2.12 9.61
C SER A 27 6.46 -1.54 9.62
N VAL A 28 6.18 -0.65 8.68
CA VAL A 28 4.91 0.04 8.48
C VAL A 28 4.41 -0.18 7.06
N PHE A 29 3.17 -0.62 6.94
CA PHE A 29 2.49 -0.87 5.68
C PHE A 29 1.35 0.11 5.42
N PHE A 30 1.46 0.80 4.30
CA PHE A 30 0.46 1.70 3.76
C PHE A 30 -0.30 0.97 2.64
N PRO A 31 -1.49 0.40 2.93
CA PRO A 31 -2.19 -0.50 2.00
C PRO A 31 -2.65 0.19 0.72
N TYR A 32 -2.76 1.52 0.71
CA TYR A 32 -3.24 2.27 -0.43
C TYR A 32 -2.63 3.67 -0.51
N VAL A 33 -1.75 3.84 -1.48
CA VAL A 33 -1.20 5.14 -1.87
C VAL A 33 -1.56 5.42 -3.32
N VAL A 34 -1.71 6.70 -3.66
CA VAL A 34 -2.16 7.11 -4.99
C VAL A 34 -1.59 8.48 -5.34
N GLY A 35 -1.29 8.67 -6.63
CA GLY A 35 -0.87 9.94 -7.19
C GLY A 35 -1.49 10.19 -8.57
N SER A 36 -1.91 11.42 -8.80
CA SER A 36 -2.38 11.93 -10.09
C SER A 36 -2.18 13.46 -10.16
N GLU A 37 -2.57 14.08 -11.27
CA GLU A 37 -2.56 15.55 -11.40
C GLU A 37 -3.48 16.30 -10.41
N THR A 38 -4.34 15.59 -9.69
CA THR A 38 -5.26 16.19 -8.70
C THR A 38 -5.25 15.49 -7.35
N VAL A 39 -4.51 14.38 -7.22
CA VAL A 39 -4.41 13.59 -6.01
C VAL A 39 -2.96 13.41 -5.63
N SER A 40 -2.62 13.66 -4.36
CA SER A 40 -1.33 13.31 -3.80
C SER A 40 -1.54 12.55 -2.49
N THR A 41 -0.65 11.60 -2.22
CA THR A 41 -0.53 10.98 -0.91
C THR A 41 0.68 11.58 -0.21
N ILE A 42 0.44 12.18 0.95
CA ILE A 42 1.47 12.61 1.89
C ILE A 42 1.69 11.47 2.87
N ILE A 43 2.94 11.08 3.09
CA ILE A 43 3.30 10.10 4.11
C ILE A 43 4.13 10.79 5.17
N SER A 44 3.85 10.51 6.44
CA SER A 44 4.72 10.84 7.56
C SER A 44 5.23 9.56 8.19
N VAL A 45 6.55 9.43 8.33
CA VAL A 45 7.22 8.31 8.99
C VAL A 45 8.03 8.86 10.15
N VAL A 46 7.96 8.20 11.29
CA VAL A 46 8.79 8.51 12.45
C VAL A 46 9.77 7.39 12.69
N ASN A 47 11.06 7.75 12.74
CA ASN A 47 12.11 6.86 13.20
C ASN A 47 12.35 7.07 14.69
N THR A 48 12.23 6.03 15.49
CA THR A 48 12.62 6.02 16.91
C THR A 48 13.78 5.07 17.19
N SER A 49 14.42 4.50 16.16
CA SER A 49 15.64 3.75 16.35
C SER A 49 16.81 4.68 16.65
N SER A 50 17.48 4.42 17.77
CA SER A 50 18.77 5.03 18.08
C SER A 50 19.95 4.29 17.44
N ASP A 51 19.69 3.18 16.74
CA ASP A 51 20.73 2.43 16.06
C ASP A 51 21.29 3.25 14.89
N LEU A 52 22.60 3.20 14.72
CA LEU A 52 23.35 3.97 13.72
C LEU A 52 23.90 3.11 12.58
N VAL A 53 23.36 1.90 12.43
CA VAL A 53 23.74 0.94 11.39
C VAL A 53 22.57 0.77 10.41
N GLY A 54 22.44 1.70 9.46
CA GLY A 54 21.54 1.53 8.32
C GLY A 54 22.23 0.84 7.14
N LEU A 55 21.42 0.29 6.25
CA LEU A 55 21.87 -0.23 4.96
C LEU A 55 22.05 0.89 3.93
N ASP A 56 22.98 0.71 2.99
CA ASP A 56 23.00 1.47 1.74
C ASP A 56 22.10 0.84 0.68
N ASP A 57 21.84 1.54 -0.44
CA ASP A 57 21.00 1.04 -1.56
C ASP A 57 21.38 -0.35 -2.11
N ASN A 58 22.57 -0.87 -1.78
CA ASN A 58 23.01 -2.19 -2.21
C ASN A 58 22.82 -3.25 -1.10
N GLY A 59 22.13 -2.90 -0.01
CA GLY A 59 21.96 -3.75 1.16
C GLY A 59 23.24 -3.96 1.96
N ASN A 60 24.23 -3.04 1.91
CA ASN A 60 25.42 -3.16 2.74
C ASN A 60 25.32 -2.33 4.02
N ASN A 61 25.74 -2.93 5.15
CA ASN A 61 25.89 -2.23 6.41
C ASN A 61 26.83 -1.03 6.31
N LYS A 62 26.31 0.16 6.63
CA LYS A 62 27.09 1.39 6.62
C LYS A 62 27.03 2.06 7.99
N ALA A 63 28.12 1.88 8.74
CA ALA A 63 28.27 2.48 10.06
C ALA A 63 28.17 4.01 10.00
N GLY A 64 27.32 4.58 10.85
CA GLY A 64 27.13 6.02 10.97
C GLY A 64 26.15 6.62 9.95
N THR A 65 25.34 5.80 9.27
CA THR A 65 24.18 6.26 8.51
C THR A 65 22.93 5.62 9.06
N ASN A 66 21.94 6.43 9.42
CA ASN A 66 20.61 5.95 9.77
C ASN A 66 19.76 6.11 8.52
N ASN A 67 19.33 4.99 7.96
CA ASN A 67 18.42 5.00 6.82
C ASN A 67 17.15 4.26 7.20
N ILE A 68 16.03 4.70 6.63
CA ILE A 68 14.80 3.93 6.56
C ILE A 68 14.65 3.46 5.13
N HIS A 69 14.29 2.20 4.97
CA HIS A 69 13.99 1.62 3.69
C HIS A 69 12.54 1.95 3.31
N TYR A 70 12.33 2.41 2.09
CA TYR A 70 11.02 2.72 1.53
C TYR A 70 10.83 1.92 0.24
N ALA A 71 9.80 1.08 0.20
CA ALA A 71 9.41 0.35 -1.00
C ALA A 71 7.98 0.75 -1.43
N LEU A 72 7.88 1.44 -2.57
CA LEU A 72 6.63 1.77 -3.22
C LEU A 72 6.37 0.74 -4.33
N ILE A 73 5.34 -0.09 -4.14
CA ILE A 73 4.88 -1.05 -5.15
C ILE A 73 3.63 -0.48 -5.80
N TYR A 74 3.65 -0.30 -7.11
CA TYR A 74 2.62 0.47 -7.81
C TYR A 74 2.28 -0.08 -9.17
N LYS A 75 1.13 0.37 -9.67
CA LYS A 75 0.74 0.27 -11.06
C LYS A 75 0.65 1.65 -11.66
N GLN A 76 1.17 1.80 -12.87
CA GLN A 76 1.05 2.97 -13.71
C GLN A 76 0.70 2.51 -15.11
N SER A 77 -0.22 3.19 -15.78
CA SER A 77 -0.46 2.95 -17.21
C SER A 77 -0.93 4.22 -17.90
N GLU A 78 -0.62 4.30 -19.19
CA GLU A 78 -1.06 5.35 -20.09
C GLU A 78 -2.59 5.38 -20.16
N GLY A 79 -3.20 6.53 -19.83
CA GLY A 79 -4.66 6.67 -19.69
C GLY A 79 -5.24 6.25 -18.33
N GLY A 80 -4.38 6.05 -17.33
CA GLY A 80 -4.75 5.69 -15.95
C GLY A 80 -4.80 4.18 -15.74
N VAL A 81 -4.67 3.74 -14.48
CA VAL A 81 -4.55 2.31 -14.13
C VAL A 81 -5.86 1.56 -14.38
N VAL A 82 -5.97 0.86 -15.51
CA VAL A 82 -7.24 0.22 -15.93
C VAL A 82 -7.34 -1.22 -15.46
N ASP A 83 -6.29 -2.03 -15.58
CA ASP A 83 -6.38 -3.47 -15.29
C ASP A 83 -5.96 -3.81 -13.85
N ASN A 84 -6.80 -4.56 -13.17
CA ASN A 84 -6.51 -5.08 -11.83
C ASN A 84 -5.54 -6.27 -11.88
N ALA A 85 -5.36 -6.93 -13.02
CA ALA A 85 -4.43 -8.05 -13.22
C ALA A 85 -3.03 -7.63 -13.69
N ASP A 86 -2.80 -6.36 -14.02
CA ASP A 86 -1.48 -5.88 -14.46
C ASP A 86 -0.39 -6.13 -13.40
N VAL A 87 0.82 -6.40 -13.87
CA VAL A 87 2.03 -6.58 -13.04
C VAL A 87 2.40 -5.25 -12.40
N CYS A 88 2.87 -5.28 -11.15
CA CYS A 88 3.33 -4.07 -10.47
C CYS A 88 4.80 -3.78 -10.75
N GLN A 89 5.14 -2.50 -10.61
CA GLN A 89 6.49 -1.98 -10.60
C GLN A 89 6.87 -1.61 -9.16
N GLU A 90 8.18 -1.47 -8.93
CA GLU A 90 8.70 -1.08 -7.63
C GLU A 90 9.64 0.12 -7.75
N THR A 91 9.55 0.99 -6.77
CA THR A 91 10.56 1.99 -6.42
C THR A 91 11.04 1.70 -5.01
N ASN A 92 12.32 1.43 -4.87
CA ASN A 92 12.96 0.96 -3.64
C ASN A 92 14.16 1.84 -3.31
N TYR A 93 14.16 2.48 -2.15
CA TYR A 93 15.26 3.33 -1.71
C TYR A 93 15.47 3.29 -0.20
N ASP A 94 16.74 3.36 0.19
CA ASP A 94 17.16 3.72 1.53
C ASP A 94 17.32 5.23 1.64
N LEU A 95 16.51 5.85 2.50
CA LEU A 95 16.48 7.29 2.67
C LEU A 95 17.02 7.68 4.05
N PRO A 96 17.87 8.71 4.14
CA PRO A 96 18.48 9.11 5.40
C PRO A 96 17.43 9.63 6.38
N THR A 97 17.67 9.36 7.66
CA THR A 97 16.84 9.77 8.79
C THR A 97 17.74 9.99 10.02
N SER A 98 17.17 10.45 11.13
CA SER A 98 17.84 10.44 12.44
C SER A 98 16.95 9.87 13.55
N TYR A 99 17.49 9.72 14.76
CA TYR A 99 16.71 9.29 15.93
C TYR A 99 15.66 10.33 16.33
N ASN A 100 14.41 9.90 16.53
CA ASN A 100 13.22 10.73 16.77
C ASN A 100 12.91 11.72 15.64
N ASP A 101 13.31 11.36 14.42
CA ASP A 101 13.05 12.16 13.23
C ASP A 101 11.67 11.85 12.68
N ILE A 102 11.03 12.89 12.15
CA ILE A 102 9.74 12.79 11.47
C ILE A 102 9.95 13.21 10.03
N GLN A 103 9.93 12.22 9.12
CA GLN A 103 10.02 12.48 7.70
C GLN A 103 8.62 12.55 7.11
N THR A 104 8.19 13.76 6.73
CA THR A 104 6.95 13.96 5.97
C THR A 104 7.27 14.26 4.51
N SER A 105 6.82 13.41 3.60
CA SER A 105 6.99 13.57 2.16
C SER A 105 5.68 13.50 1.38
N ASP A 106 5.61 14.27 0.30
CA ASP A 106 4.61 14.13 -0.75
C ASP A 106 5.13 13.13 -1.78
N LEU A 107 4.49 11.97 -1.91
CA LEU A 107 4.92 10.93 -2.85
C LEU A 107 4.96 11.41 -4.30
N THR A 108 4.15 12.39 -4.68
CA THR A 108 4.11 12.95 -6.04
C THR A 108 5.09 14.11 -6.24
N GLY A 109 5.58 14.72 -5.16
CA GLY A 109 6.33 15.97 -5.19
C GLY A 109 5.50 17.21 -5.52
N TYR A 110 4.18 17.10 -5.70
CA TYR A 110 3.32 18.21 -6.11
C TYR A 110 3.39 19.41 -5.16
N PHE A 111 3.39 19.20 -3.85
CA PHE A 111 3.43 20.25 -2.83
C PHE A 111 4.86 20.68 -2.48
N ALA A 112 5.83 19.79 -2.62
CA ALA A 112 7.24 20.04 -2.29
C ALA A 112 7.97 20.84 -3.39
N ASP A 113 7.66 20.60 -4.67
CA ASP A 113 8.45 21.15 -5.78
C ASP A 113 7.78 22.29 -6.54
N ASN A 114 6.49 22.55 -6.27
CA ASN A 114 5.82 23.67 -6.91
C ASN A 114 6.39 24.98 -6.38
N ALA A 115 7.10 25.71 -7.25
CA ALA A 115 7.69 27.05 -7.06
C ALA A 115 6.70 28.17 -6.63
N GLN A 116 5.48 27.82 -6.25
CA GLN A 116 4.44 28.72 -5.73
C GLN A 116 4.00 28.39 -4.29
N ALA A 117 4.59 27.39 -3.64
CA ALA A 117 4.55 27.22 -2.20
C ALA A 117 5.64 28.09 -1.55
N PRO A 118 5.52 28.49 -0.27
CA PRO A 118 6.58 29.23 0.43
C PRO A 118 7.84 28.40 0.69
N PHE A 119 7.87 27.14 0.25
CA PHE A 119 8.97 26.21 0.37
C PHE A 119 9.84 26.28 -0.89
N THR A 120 11.15 26.15 -0.71
CA THR A 120 12.14 26.43 -1.75
C THR A 120 12.05 25.40 -2.88
N PRO A 121 12.16 25.81 -4.16
CA PRO A 121 12.28 24.82 -5.24
C PRO A 121 13.49 23.91 -4.93
N ASN A 122 13.28 22.59 -5.00
CA ASN A 122 14.22 21.50 -4.69
C ASN A 122 14.08 20.84 -3.30
N ASP A 123 12.91 20.85 -2.69
CA ASP A 123 12.71 20.15 -1.41
C ASP A 123 12.65 18.61 -1.53
N GLN A 124 12.94 18.04 -2.72
CA GLN A 124 13.10 16.58 -2.91
C GLN A 124 11.90 15.78 -2.36
N GLY A 125 10.69 16.32 -2.48
CA GLY A 125 9.48 15.68 -1.97
C GLY A 125 9.19 15.90 -0.48
N VAL A 126 10.10 16.49 0.29
CA VAL A 126 9.98 16.73 1.74
C VAL A 126 9.14 17.97 2.03
N LEU A 127 8.24 17.91 3.02
CA LEU A 127 7.32 19.01 3.35
C LEU A 127 7.65 19.76 4.64
N PHE A 128 8.14 19.07 5.67
CA PHE A 128 8.26 19.63 7.02
C PHE A 128 9.53 19.24 7.76
N ASN A 129 10.69 19.19 7.07
CA ASN A 129 11.95 18.82 7.71
C ASN A 129 13.03 19.90 7.63
N ASP A 130 13.90 19.94 8.64
CA ASP A 130 15.10 20.78 8.67
C ASP A 130 16.22 20.05 7.92
N PRO A 131 16.73 20.59 6.79
CA PRO A 131 17.86 20.01 6.06
C PRO A 131 19.21 20.10 6.79
N SER A 132 19.23 20.55 8.05
CA SER A 132 20.45 20.73 8.83
C SER A 132 20.98 19.41 9.45
N PHE A 133 21.88 19.53 10.44
CA PHE A 133 22.65 18.41 11.00
C PHE A 133 21.73 17.26 11.46
N ASN A 134 22.07 16.04 11.05
CA ASN A 134 21.47 14.72 11.36
C ASN A 134 20.40 14.19 10.39
N ASN A 135 19.61 15.02 9.70
CA ASN A 135 18.79 14.59 8.57
C ASN A 135 19.20 15.33 7.29
N ASN A 136 20.33 14.88 6.73
CA ASN A 136 20.93 15.54 5.58
C ASN A 136 20.32 15.07 4.26
N TRP A 137 18.99 15.08 4.18
CA TRP A 137 18.25 14.71 2.97
C TRP A 137 18.73 15.51 1.76
N VAL A 138 19.02 16.81 1.93
CA VAL A 138 19.59 17.65 0.87
C VAL A 138 20.93 17.14 0.35
N ALA A 139 21.90 16.80 1.21
CA ALA A 139 23.20 16.32 0.73
C ALA A 139 23.16 14.87 0.23
N SER A 140 22.11 14.11 0.57
CA SER A 140 21.91 12.77 0.01
C SER A 140 21.68 12.83 -1.50
N GLY A 141 21.14 13.95 -2.01
CA GLY A 141 20.73 14.06 -3.41
C GLY A 141 19.55 13.15 -3.78
N ARG A 142 18.93 12.48 -2.79
CA ARG A 142 17.82 11.54 -2.98
C ARG A 142 16.49 12.26 -2.94
N ASP A 143 15.53 11.68 -3.64
CA ASP A 143 14.19 12.19 -3.74
C ASP A 143 13.25 11.35 -2.86
N PHE A 144 12.56 11.99 -1.93
CA PHE A 144 11.55 11.40 -1.07
C PHE A 144 10.18 11.35 -1.75
N ALA A 145 10.00 12.02 -2.89
CA ALA A 145 8.82 11.85 -3.74
C ALA A 145 8.98 10.58 -4.59
N LEU A 146 8.76 9.41 -3.98
CA LEU A 146 8.95 8.10 -4.62
C LEU A 146 8.14 7.91 -5.91
N GLY A 147 7.01 8.60 -6.02
CA GLY A 147 6.16 8.61 -7.21
C GLY A 147 6.44 9.77 -8.17
N ARG A 148 7.54 10.52 -8.00
CA ARG A 148 7.93 11.58 -8.92
C ARG A 148 8.21 10.99 -10.29
N GLY A 149 7.57 11.55 -11.32
CA GLY A 149 7.66 11.05 -12.69
C GLY A 149 6.66 9.93 -13.02
N LEU A 150 5.95 9.38 -12.03
CA LEU A 150 4.83 8.45 -12.26
C LEU A 150 3.50 9.18 -12.54
N VAL A 151 3.48 10.49 -12.29
CA VAL A 151 2.34 11.38 -12.58
C VAL A 151 2.70 12.22 -13.80
N THR A 152 2.01 11.97 -14.91
CA THR A 152 2.06 12.77 -16.13
C THR A 152 0.63 13.16 -16.54
N PRO A 153 0.44 14.10 -17.50
CA PRO A 153 -0.90 14.52 -17.88
C PRO A 153 -1.79 13.39 -18.37
N GLY A 154 -2.91 13.16 -17.66
CA GLY A 154 -3.83 12.05 -17.92
C GLY A 154 -3.38 10.69 -17.37
N GLU A 155 -2.25 10.64 -16.65
CA GLU A 155 -1.72 9.44 -16.01
C GLU A 155 -1.63 9.60 -14.50
N GLY A 156 -1.50 8.47 -13.81
CA GLY A 156 -1.28 8.42 -12.39
C GLY A 156 -0.96 7.00 -11.96
N PHE A 157 -0.67 6.85 -10.67
CA PHE A 157 -0.37 5.57 -10.07
C PHE A 157 -1.30 5.27 -8.91
N ARG A 158 -1.54 3.97 -8.70
CA ARG A 158 -2.03 3.44 -7.42
C ARG A 158 -1.04 2.40 -6.93
N GLY A 159 -0.81 2.37 -5.65
CA GLY A 159 0.20 1.53 -5.03
C GLY A 159 -0.14 1.14 -3.61
N TYR A 160 0.75 0.37 -3.03
CA TYR A 160 0.93 0.30 -1.59
C TYR A 160 2.39 0.64 -1.29
N MET A 161 2.67 1.00 -0.05
CA MET A 161 4.03 1.34 0.36
C MET A 161 4.39 0.59 1.63
N LEU A 162 5.63 0.13 1.69
CA LEU A 162 6.27 -0.34 2.89
C LEU A 162 7.35 0.61 3.32
N VAL A 163 7.54 0.65 4.63
CA VAL A 163 8.59 1.40 5.27
C VAL A 163 9.11 0.60 6.44
N ASP A 164 10.39 0.29 6.46
CA ASP A 164 11.00 -0.48 7.54
C ASP A 164 12.33 0.12 7.98
N ASN A 165 12.71 -0.21 9.21
CA ASN A 165 14.01 0.16 9.72
C ASN A 165 15.04 -0.75 9.04
N SER A 166 15.85 -0.18 8.14
CA SER A 166 16.86 -0.88 7.33
C SER A 166 18.04 -1.45 8.14
N VAL A 167 17.84 -1.88 9.38
CA VAL A 167 18.89 -2.32 10.29
C VAL A 167 19.03 -3.84 10.17
N ASP A 168 20.14 -4.29 9.56
CA ASP A 168 20.50 -5.70 9.33
C ASP A 168 21.01 -6.41 10.61
N ASN A 169 20.37 -6.15 11.74
CA ASN A 169 20.88 -6.58 13.03
C ASN A 169 19.86 -7.48 13.72
N SER A 170 20.19 -8.77 13.78
CA SER A 170 19.63 -9.77 14.71
C SER A 170 19.60 -9.34 16.20
N GLU A 171 20.12 -8.16 16.55
CA GLU A 171 20.05 -7.58 17.89
C GLU A 171 18.73 -6.86 18.18
N ASP A 172 18.06 -6.25 17.19
CA ASP A 172 16.86 -5.42 17.46
C ASP A 172 15.61 -6.28 17.74
N THR A 173 15.54 -7.46 17.13
CA THR A 173 14.49 -8.46 17.43
C THR A 173 14.51 -8.90 18.91
N SER A 174 15.65 -8.79 19.59
CA SER A 174 15.81 -9.15 21.01
C SER A 174 15.47 -8.02 21.98
N SER A 175 15.60 -6.76 21.55
CA SER A 175 15.37 -5.57 22.37
C SER A 175 13.87 -5.30 22.54
N GLY A 176 13.08 -5.67 21.53
CA GLY A 176 11.67 -5.42 21.50
C GLY A 176 11.28 -3.96 21.36
N ILE A 177 12.23 -3.15 20.91
CA ILE A 177 12.07 -1.72 20.71
C ILE A 177 11.43 -1.53 19.34
N SER A 178 10.28 -0.88 19.34
CA SER A 178 9.65 -0.42 18.13
C SER A 178 10.43 0.76 17.54
N THR A 179 10.75 0.70 16.26
CA THR A 179 11.65 1.63 15.57
C THR A 179 10.98 2.53 14.55
N VAL A 180 9.80 2.14 14.04
CA VAL A 180 9.08 2.90 13.00
C VAL A 180 7.59 3.02 13.33
N SER A 181 7.01 4.16 12.95
CA SER A 181 5.56 4.34 12.81
C SER A 181 5.26 5.30 11.68
N GLY A 182 4.05 5.27 11.14
CA GLY A 182 3.69 6.24 10.13
C GLY A 182 2.20 6.37 9.86
N GLU A 183 1.88 7.41 9.12
CA GLU A 183 0.53 7.80 8.71
C GLU A 183 0.54 8.30 7.27
N ALA A 184 -0.60 8.14 6.60
CA ALA A 184 -0.82 8.63 5.26
C ALA A 184 -1.98 9.63 5.27
N LEU A 185 -1.85 10.68 4.47
CA LEU A 185 -2.89 11.66 4.19
C LEU A 185 -3.06 11.75 2.67
N LEU A 186 -4.21 11.28 2.18
CA LEU A 186 -4.61 11.44 0.79
C LEU A 186 -5.30 12.80 0.63
N LEU A 187 -4.82 13.59 -0.32
CA LEU A 187 -5.34 14.90 -0.67
C LEU A 187 -5.80 14.92 -2.12
N GLU A 188 -7.10 15.12 -2.35
CA GLU A 188 -7.63 15.48 -3.65
C GLU A 188 -7.84 17.00 -3.69
N TYR A 189 -6.93 17.70 -4.35
CA TYR A 189 -6.83 19.15 -4.27
C TYR A 189 -7.58 19.88 -5.38
N ALA A 190 -8.17 19.19 -6.38
CA ALA A 190 -9.03 19.86 -7.35
C ALA A 190 -10.41 20.19 -6.76
N ASN A 191 -11.01 19.27 -5.99
CA ASN A 191 -12.31 19.47 -5.33
C ASN A 191 -12.21 19.70 -3.82
N GLY A 192 -11.03 19.49 -3.22
CA GLY A 192 -10.76 19.82 -1.83
C GLY A 192 -11.31 18.78 -0.85
N SER A 193 -10.96 17.51 -1.08
CA SER A 193 -11.24 16.42 -0.14
C SER A 193 -9.95 15.84 0.42
N ALA A 194 -10.02 15.33 1.64
CA ALA A 194 -8.88 14.76 2.33
C ALA A 194 -9.33 13.60 3.24
N TRP A 195 -8.50 12.58 3.34
CA TRP A 195 -8.66 11.47 4.27
C TRP A 195 -7.28 10.98 4.69
N GLY A 196 -7.09 10.75 5.98
CA GLY A 196 -5.87 10.14 6.50
C GLY A 196 -6.11 8.84 7.25
N TYR A 197 -5.07 8.02 7.36
CA TYR A 197 -5.07 6.78 8.12
C TYR A 197 -3.68 6.49 8.69
N GLN A 198 -3.63 5.73 9.77
CA GLN A 198 -2.38 5.21 10.32
C GLN A 198 -1.95 3.96 9.54
N GLY A 199 -0.67 3.85 9.19
CA GLY A 199 -0.12 2.65 8.56
C GLY A 199 -0.22 1.44 9.50
N PHE A 200 -0.34 0.25 8.92
CA PHE A 200 -0.32 -1.00 9.67
C PHE A 200 1.09 -1.27 10.18
N THR A 201 1.26 -1.44 11.48
CA THR A 201 2.56 -1.60 12.15
C THR A 201 2.83 -3.07 12.48
N GLN A 202 3.96 -3.63 12.07
CA GLN A 202 4.39 -4.97 12.46
C GLN A 202 5.73 -4.93 13.20
N ARG A 203 5.87 -5.75 14.24
CA ARG A 203 7.11 -5.90 15.01
C ARG A 203 7.82 -7.18 14.60
N GLY A 204 9.12 -7.11 14.41
CA GLY A 204 9.97 -8.24 14.07
C GLY A 204 10.00 -8.51 12.56
N ASP A 205 11.02 -7.95 11.93
CA ASP A 205 11.44 -8.28 10.58
C ASP A 205 12.75 -9.04 10.75
N ASP A 206 12.69 -10.37 10.77
CA ASP A 206 13.93 -11.16 10.79
C ASP A 206 14.41 -11.30 9.34
N PHE A 207 15.17 -10.30 8.88
CA PHE A 207 15.82 -10.34 7.56
C PHE A 207 16.84 -11.48 7.47
N ASP A 208 17.35 -11.96 8.62
CA ASP A 208 18.41 -12.97 8.73
C ASP A 208 18.05 -14.14 9.64
N THR A 209 17.08 -14.99 9.26
CA THR A 209 17.21 -16.41 9.60
C THR A 209 16.79 -17.35 8.47
N THR A 210 17.77 -18.13 8.03
CA THR A 210 17.62 -19.37 7.24
C THR A 210 16.81 -20.48 7.92
N THR A 211 16.00 -20.18 8.95
CA THR A 211 15.32 -21.19 9.79
C THR A 211 13.82 -21.04 9.99
N THR A 212 13.15 -20.04 9.42
CA THR A 212 11.69 -20.09 9.24
C THR A 212 11.31 -19.18 8.08
N ALA A 213 10.58 -19.72 7.10
CA ALA A 213 10.18 -18.99 5.92
C ALA A 213 9.51 -17.63 6.24
N ASN A 214 10.21 -16.54 5.89
CA ASN A 214 9.70 -15.43 5.09
C ASN A 214 8.52 -14.61 5.67
N SER A 215 8.69 -13.92 6.82
CA SER A 215 7.63 -13.07 7.42
C SER A 215 7.66 -11.59 7.03
N GLU A 216 8.54 -11.16 6.13
CA GLU A 216 8.41 -9.86 5.48
C GLU A 216 6.98 -9.82 4.88
N PHE A 217 6.22 -8.78 5.19
CA PHE A 217 4.80 -8.62 4.80
C PHE A 217 3.73 -9.45 5.54
N ASP A 218 4.00 -10.06 6.71
CA ASP A 218 2.95 -10.78 7.46
C ASP A 218 1.98 -9.85 8.24
N TYR A 219 1.27 -9.02 7.49
CA TYR A 219 0.19 -8.15 8.00
C TYR A 219 -1.13 -8.91 8.13
N PHE A 220 -1.10 -10.22 8.44
CA PHE A 220 -2.30 -11.04 8.52
C PHE A 220 -3.36 -10.47 9.46
N TYR A 221 -2.97 -9.82 10.55
CA TYR A 221 -3.91 -9.18 11.47
C TYR A 221 -4.71 -8.03 10.83
N ALA A 222 -4.17 -7.42 9.76
CA ALA A 222 -4.80 -6.35 8.99
C ALA A 222 -5.73 -6.89 7.90
N ARG A 223 -5.77 -8.22 7.67
CA ARG A 223 -6.63 -8.82 6.66
C ARG A 223 -8.10 -8.62 7.02
N THR A 224 -8.92 -8.32 6.02
CA THR A 224 -10.38 -8.30 6.19
C THR A 224 -10.87 -9.70 6.53
N GLN A 225 -11.86 -9.80 7.42
CA GLN A 225 -12.59 -11.06 7.62
C GLN A 225 -13.19 -11.52 6.27
N SER A 226 -13.01 -12.79 5.95
CA SER A 226 -13.53 -13.39 4.73
C SER A 226 -14.37 -14.61 5.09
N PRO A 227 -15.69 -14.62 4.80
CA PRO A 227 -16.47 -13.53 4.20
C PRO A 227 -16.82 -12.38 5.17
N VAL A 228 -17.11 -11.19 4.63
CA VAL A 228 -17.70 -10.04 5.35
C VAL A 228 -19.02 -9.60 4.71
N PRO A 229 -20.10 -9.39 5.49
CA PRO A 229 -21.36 -8.92 4.93
C PRO A 229 -21.23 -7.46 4.46
N VAL A 230 -21.70 -7.18 3.25
CA VAL A 230 -21.70 -5.84 2.64
C VAL A 230 -23.08 -5.55 2.07
N SER A 231 -23.64 -4.40 2.43
CA SER A 231 -24.85 -3.86 1.81
C SER A 231 -24.49 -3.04 0.58
N LEU A 232 -25.21 -3.28 -0.51
CA LEU A 232 -25.09 -2.56 -1.77
C LEU A 232 -26.29 -1.64 -1.94
N PRO A 233 -26.10 -0.34 -2.24
CA PRO A 233 -27.18 0.51 -2.71
C PRO A 233 -27.71 0.01 -4.09
N PRO A 234 -28.70 0.71 -4.69
CA PRO A 234 -29.09 0.50 -6.09
C PRO A 234 -27.92 0.66 -7.06
N VAL A 235 -27.58 -0.37 -7.84
CA VAL A 235 -26.34 -0.44 -8.65
C VAL A 235 -26.14 0.69 -9.67
N ASP A 236 -27.21 1.39 -10.04
CA ASP A 236 -27.23 2.56 -10.91
C ASP A 236 -27.07 3.91 -10.19
N GLU A 237 -27.15 3.93 -8.86
CA GLU A 237 -27.13 5.16 -8.05
C GLU A 237 -25.78 5.43 -7.36
N PHE A 238 -24.80 4.52 -7.41
CA PHE A 238 -23.52 4.69 -6.70
C PHE A 238 -22.27 4.25 -7.46
N ASN A 239 -21.14 4.87 -7.12
CA ASN A 239 -19.80 4.51 -7.60
C ASN A 239 -18.93 4.06 -6.42
N VAL A 240 -19.27 2.92 -5.83
CA VAL A 240 -18.50 2.28 -4.76
C VAL A 240 -17.50 1.33 -5.40
N ALA A 241 -16.29 1.33 -4.86
CA ALA A 241 -15.26 0.38 -5.22
C ALA A 241 -14.58 -0.13 -3.95
N PHE A 242 -14.08 -1.36 -4.04
CA PHE A 242 -13.23 -1.97 -3.03
C PHE A 242 -11.78 -1.72 -3.41
N LEU A 243 -10.99 -1.26 -2.45
CA LEU A 243 -9.54 -1.20 -2.56
C LEU A 243 -9.00 -2.54 -2.06
N VAL A 244 -8.24 -3.23 -2.89
CA VAL A 244 -7.76 -4.58 -2.61
C VAL A 244 -6.25 -4.59 -2.73
N THR A 245 -5.59 -4.96 -1.64
CA THR A 245 -4.14 -5.11 -1.56
C THR A 245 -3.85 -6.49 -0.98
N PRO A 246 -3.42 -7.46 -1.80
CA PRO A 246 -3.12 -8.81 -1.32
C PRO A 246 -1.98 -8.79 -0.31
N LEU A 247 -2.13 -9.53 0.79
CA LEU A 247 -1.12 -9.65 1.85
C LEU A 247 -0.39 -10.98 1.72
N ASN A 248 0.88 -11.00 2.14
CA ASN A 248 1.57 -12.26 2.33
C ASN A 248 0.95 -12.96 3.55
N ILE A 249 0.66 -14.24 3.43
CA ILE A 249 0.13 -15.05 4.52
C ILE A 249 0.98 -16.31 4.58
N ASN A 250 1.79 -16.44 5.64
CA ASN A 250 2.51 -17.66 5.96
C ASN A 250 1.57 -18.66 6.63
N ASP A 251 0.53 -19.08 5.94
CA ASP A 251 -0.27 -20.19 6.40
C ASP A 251 0.26 -21.46 5.73
N THR A 252 0.70 -22.42 6.54
CA THR A 252 0.75 -23.84 6.15
C THR A 252 -0.62 -24.36 5.66
N VAL A 253 -1.69 -23.58 5.86
CA VAL A 253 -3.05 -23.78 5.32
C VAL A 253 -3.20 -23.33 3.85
N ALA A 254 -2.35 -22.42 3.34
CA ALA A 254 -2.40 -21.96 1.95
C ALA A 254 -2.07 -23.09 0.95
N ALA A 255 -1.27 -24.08 1.39
CA ALA A 255 -0.97 -25.32 0.66
C ALA A 255 -2.23 -26.17 0.35
N ALA A 256 -3.38 -25.90 0.98
CA ALA A 256 -4.62 -26.63 0.73
C ALA A 256 -5.55 -25.97 -0.32
N LEU A 257 -5.24 -24.76 -0.82
CA LEU A 257 -6.16 -23.96 -1.64
C LEU A 257 -5.68 -23.60 -3.06
N SER A 258 -4.52 -24.07 -3.52
CA SER A 258 -4.02 -23.75 -4.87
C SER A 258 -3.93 -24.99 -5.78
N ALA A 259 -4.86 -25.10 -6.73
CA ALA A 259 -4.77 -25.99 -7.89
C ALA A 259 -4.89 -25.23 -9.22
N SER A 260 -4.54 -23.93 -9.21
CA SER A 260 -4.40 -23.16 -10.44
C SER A 260 -3.02 -22.52 -10.44
N ALA A 261 -2.10 -23.15 -11.16
CA ALA A 261 -0.76 -22.65 -11.39
C ALA A 261 -0.87 -21.27 -12.04
N VAL A 262 -0.43 -20.23 -11.32
CA VAL A 262 -0.11 -18.96 -11.95
C VAL A 262 1.03 -19.23 -12.93
N PRO A 263 0.90 -18.81 -14.20
CA PRO A 263 2.00 -18.99 -15.16
C PRO A 263 3.26 -18.32 -14.60
N PRO A 264 4.43 -18.96 -14.70
CA PRO A 264 5.67 -18.37 -14.24
C PRO A 264 5.83 -16.98 -14.89
N LEU A 265 6.26 -15.99 -14.10
CA LEU A 265 6.64 -14.68 -14.60
C LEU A 265 7.68 -14.88 -15.71
N THR A 266 7.29 -14.65 -16.96
CA THR A 266 8.19 -14.72 -18.11
C THR A 266 8.56 -13.29 -18.50
N GLY A 267 9.84 -12.95 -18.49
CA GLY A 267 10.34 -11.63 -18.87
C GLY A 267 11.23 -10.96 -17.81
N ALA A 268 11.32 -9.63 -17.87
CA ALA A 268 12.25 -8.79 -17.10
C ALA A 268 12.22 -8.98 -15.57
N ALA A 269 11.13 -9.53 -15.01
CA ALA A 269 11.05 -9.91 -13.60
C ALA A 269 12.07 -10.98 -13.18
N ALA A 270 12.50 -11.86 -14.10
CA ALA A 270 13.55 -12.85 -13.84
C ALA A 270 14.98 -12.24 -13.85
N ALA A 271 15.15 -11.01 -14.34
CA ALA A 271 16.46 -10.36 -14.44
C ALA A 271 16.82 -9.50 -13.21
N LEU A 272 15.93 -9.39 -12.22
CA LEU A 272 16.10 -8.55 -11.02
C LEU A 272 16.71 -9.28 -9.80
N GLY A 273 17.27 -10.48 -9.98
CA GLY A 273 17.75 -11.30 -8.87
C GLY A 273 16.61 -12.08 -8.21
N GLU A 274 16.85 -13.37 -7.95
CA GLU A 274 15.80 -14.38 -7.75
C GLU A 274 15.01 -14.28 -6.43
N ASN A 275 15.37 -13.38 -5.51
CA ASN A 275 14.70 -13.27 -4.19
C ASN A 275 13.73 -12.08 -4.05
N GLN A 276 13.88 -10.99 -4.81
CA GLN A 276 13.01 -9.80 -4.65
C GLN A 276 11.72 -9.88 -5.49
N SER A 277 11.75 -10.59 -6.62
CA SER A 277 10.59 -10.66 -7.55
C SER A 277 9.35 -11.41 -7.04
N GLN A 278 9.45 -12.17 -5.94
CA GLN A 278 8.38 -13.07 -5.49
C GLN A 278 7.28 -12.36 -4.68
N TYR A 279 7.59 -11.25 -4.00
CA TYR A 279 6.67 -10.63 -3.04
C TYR A 279 5.81 -9.50 -3.62
N TRP A 280 6.20 -8.92 -4.76
CA TRP A 280 5.53 -7.70 -5.27
C TRP A 280 4.42 -7.98 -6.29
N ASN A 281 4.17 -9.25 -6.61
CA ASN A 281 3.10 -9.69 -7.51
C ASN A 281 2.07 -10.60 -6.82
N LEU A 282 1.86 -10.41 -5.51
CA LEU A 282 0.80 -11.09 -4.78
C LEU A 282 -0.55 -10.84 -5.44
N SER A 283 -1.39 -11.87 -5.52
CA SER A 283 -2.68 -11.82 -6.19
C SER A 283 -3.78 -12.34 -5.29
N ALA A 284 -4.93 -11.67 -5.33
CA ALA A 284 -6.13 -12.08 -4.62
C ALA A 284 -7.34 -12.05 -5.56
N ALA A 285 -8.29 -12.94 -5.31
CA ALA A 285 -9.61 -12.91 -5.90
C ALA A 285 -10.61 -12.34 -4.90
N ILE A 286 -11.52 -11.51 -5.38
CA ILE A 286 -12.63 -10.93 -4.62
C ILE A 286 -13.95 -11.20 -5.33
N LYS A 287 -14.98 -11.57 -4.57
CA LYS A 287 -16.31 -11.92 -5.10
C LYS A 287 -17.40 -11.84 -4.03
N PHE A 288 -18.66 -11.78 -4.45
CA PHE A 288 -19.80 -12.03 -3.56
C PHE A 288 -20.12 -13.52 -3.47
N THR A 289 -20.47 -13.95 -2.26
CA THR A 289 -20.81 -15.34 -1.92
C THR A 289 -22.10 -15.39 -1.09
N SER A 290 -22.70 -16.58 -1.01
CA SER A 290 -23.80 -16.85 -0.07
C SER A 290 -23.29 -16.90 1.36
N GLU A 291 -24.21 -16.72 2.32
CA GLU A 291 -23.92 -16.96 3.74
C GLU A 291 -23.53 -18.43 3.97
N GLY A 292 -22.43 -18.66 4.69
CA GLY A 292 -21.97 -20.00 5.07
C GLY A 292 -21.28 -20.82 3.96
N ASP A 293 -21.21 -20.33 2.72
CA ASP A 293 -20.51 -21.00 1.62
C ASP A 293 -19.77 -20.00 0.72
N THR A 294 -18.43 -19.99 0.79
CA THR A 294 -17.54 -19.14 -0.01
C THR A 294 -17.38 -19.61 -1.46
N ASN A 295 -17.88 -20.80 -1.80
CA ASN A 295 -17.83 -21.36 -3.15
C ASN A 295 -19.09 -21.05 -3.96
N THR A 296 -20.21 -20.75 -3.30
CA THR A 296 -21.46 -20.42 -3.95
C THR A 296 -21.56 -18.91 -4.21
N PHE A 297 -21.69 -18.56 -5.50
CA PHE A 297 -21.79 -17.19 -6.00
C PHE A 297 -23.23 -16.68 -5.89
N ALA A 298 -23.52 -15.91 -4.85
CA ALA A 298 -24.85 -15.33 -4.64
C ALA A 298 -24.78 -13.91 -4.09
N LEU A 299 -25.76 -13.12 -4.50
CA LEU A 299 -26.18 -11.88 -3.84
C LEU A 299 -27.61 -12.08 -3.35
N PHE A 300 -28.11 -11.17 -2.53
CA PHE A 300 -29.48 -11.14 -2.05
C PHE A 300 -30.09 -9.79 -2.40
N ASP A 301 -31.33 -9.78 -2.84
CA ASP A 301 -32.10 -8.53 -2.93
C ASP A 301 -32.51 -8.05 -1.51
N ARG A 302 -33.28 -6.96 -1.46
CA ARG A 302 -33.79 -6.40 -0.20
C ARG A 302 -34.79 -7.30 0.53
N ASP A 303 -35.39 -8.26 -0.17
CA ASP A 303 -36.36 -9.22 0.36
C ASP A 303 -35.70 -10.57 0.68
N GLU A 304 -34.36 -10.61 0.73
CA GLU A 304 -33.54 -11.79 1.03
C GLU A 304 -33.68 -12.93 0.00
N ASN A 305 -34.16 -12.65 -1.21
CA ASN A 305 -34.18 -13.64 -2.27
C ASN A 305 -32.78 -13.80 -2.87
N PRO A 306 -32.25 -15.03 -3.01
CA PRO A 306 -30.94 -15.26 -3.59
C PRO A 306 -30.97 -14.96 -5.10
N ILE A 307 -30.00 -14.19 -5.54
CA ILE A 307 -29.73 -13.83 -6.93
C ILE A 307 -28.37 -14.40 -7.32
N SER A 308 -28.38 -15.29 -8.33
CA SER A 308 -27.15 -15.79 -8.94
C SER A 308 -26.51 -14.75 -9.86
N GLY A 309 -25.22 -14.90 -10.11
CA GLY A 309 -24.46 -14.08 -11.07
C GLY A 309 -23.47 -13.09 -10.45
N ALA A 310 -23.03 -13.34 -9.21
CA ALA A 310 -21.82 -12.69 -8.71
C ALA A 310 -20.62 -13.04 -9.61
N GLN A 311 -19.74 -12.06 -9.84
CA GLN A 311 -18.53 -12.20 -10.64
C GLN A 311 -17.29 -12.12 -9.75
N GLU A 312 -16.29 -12.92 -10.08
CA GLU A 312 -14.97 -12.86 -9.45
C GLU A 312 -14.09 -11.85 -10.17
N GLN A 313 -13.31 -11.09 -9.41
CA GLN A 313 -12.30 -10.18 -9.93
C GLN A 313 -10.96 -10.55 -9.31
N VAL A 314 -9.92 -10.61 -10.14
CA VAL A 314 -8.55 -10.87 -9.69
C VAL A 314 -7.81 -9.55 -9.61
N VAL A 315 -7.09 -9.37 -8.52
CA VAL A 315 -6.27 -8.20 -8.24
C VAL A 315 -4.85 -8.66 -7.96
N THR A 316 -3.90 -8.14 -8.72
CA THR A 316 -2.46 -8.31 -8.51
C THR A 316 -1.92 -7.04 -7.85
N CYS A 317 -1.23 -7.21 -6.71
CA CYS A 317 -0.60 -6.26 -5.77
C CYS A 317 -1.47 -5.10 -5.27
N VAL A 318 -2.13 -4.34 -6.13
CA VAL A 318 -3.11 -3.33 -5.73
C VAL A 318 -4.19 -3.13 -6.80
N GLY A 319 -5.45 -3.03 -6.37
CA GLY A 319 -6.59 -2.91 -7.27
C GLY A 319 -7.72 -2.06 -6.73
N ARG A 320 -8.41 -1.41 -7.66
CA ARG A 320 -9.71 -0.78 -7.43
C ARG A 320 -10.75 -1.63 -8.13
N VAL A 321 -11.61 -2.28 -7.36
CA VAL A 321 -12.66 -3.16 -7.89
C VAL A 321 -14.01 -2.48 -7.73
N PRO A 322 -14.62 -1.94 -8.80
CA PRO A 322 -15.97 -1.40 -8.73
C PRO A 322 -16.94 -2.46 -8.21
N ALA A 323 -17.82 -2.11 -7.26
CA ALA A 323 -18.78 -3.08 -6.75
C ALA A 323 -19.68 -3.65 -7.86
N GLY A 324 -20.02 -2.83 -8.85
CA GLY A 324 -20.79 -3.25 -10.03
C GLY A 324 -20.06 -4.30 -10.90
N SER A 325 -18.72 -4.36 -10.91
CA SER A 325 -18.00 -5.40 -11.65
C SER A 325 -18.00 -6.77 -10.94
N LEU A 326 -18.47 -6.82 -9.69
CA LEU A 326 -18.71 -8.06 -8.95
C LEU A 326 -20.14 -8.58 -9.14
N VAL A 327 -20.96 -7.86 -9.90
CA VAL A 327 -22.37 -8.17 -10.14
C VAL A 327 -22.58 -8.34 -11.64
N GLY A 328 -22.94 -9.55 -12.07
CA GLY A 328 -23.25 -9.82 -13.47
C GLY A 328 -24.43 -8.97 -13.96
N SER A 329 -24.45 -8.65 -15.25
CA SER A 329 -25.46 -7.77 -15.85
C SER A 329 -26.91 -8.23 -15.60
N ALA A 330 -27.17 -9.53 -15.62
CA ALA A 330 -28.49 -10.09 -15.30
C ALA A 330 -28.87 -9.93 -13.82
N SER A 331 -27.89 -10.00 -12.92
CA SER A 331 -28.08 -9.80 -11.48
C SER A 331 -28.30 -8.33 -11.16
N ALA A 332 -27.58 -7.44 -11.84
CA ALA A 332 -27.75 -5.99 -11.69
C ALA A 332 -29.19 -5.55 -12.03
N GLN A 333 -29.81 -6.15 -13.04
CA GLN A 333 -31.23 -5.90 -13.38
C GLN A 333 -32.23 -6.39 -12.33
N ARG A 334 -31.80 -7.26 -11.40
CA ARG A 334 -32.63 -7.73 -10.28
C ARG A 334 -32.36 -6.97 -8.98
N LEU A 335 -31.20 -6.32 -8.88
CA LEU A 335 -30.77 -5.51 -7.75
C LEU A 335 -31.06 -4.00 -8.00
N VAL A 336 -32.18 -3.69 -8.67
CA VAL A 336 -32.56 -2.31 -9.01
C VAL A 336 -32.79 -1.44 -7.78
N ASP A 337 -33.22 -2.04 -6.67
CA ASP A 337 -33.39 -1.34 -5.38
C ASP A 337 -32.20 -1.56 -4.43
N GLY A 338 -31.11 -2.12 -4.95
CA GLY A 338 -29.95 -2.57 -4.17
C GLY A 338 -30.14 -3.96 -3.56
N GLY A 339 -29.26 -4.30 -2.62
CA GLY A 339 -29.24 -5.62 -2.01
C GLY A 339 -28.07 -5.79 -1.05
N TRP A 340 -27.68 -7.02 -0.83
CA TRP A 340 -26.53 -7.33 0.02
C TRP A 340 -25.88 -8.65 -0.38
N GLY A 341 -24.67 -8.88 0.11
CA GLY A 341 -23.96 -10.13 -0.11
C GLY A 341 -22.80 -10.27 0.85
N ASN A 342 -22.26 -11.48 0.93
CA ASN A 342 -21.05 -11.74 1.68
C ASN A 342 -19.85 -11.56 0.75
N LEU A 343 -19.05 -10.53 0.98
CA LEU A 343 -17.84 -10.28 0.22
C LEU A 343 -16.75 -11.22 0.73
N ALA A 344 -16.29 -12.13 -0.13
CA ALA A 344 -15.18 -13.01 0.16
C ALA A 344 -13.95 -12.58 -0.64
N SER A 345 -12.80 -12.64 0.03
CA SER A 345 -11.48 -12.51 -0.60
C SER A 345 -10.64 -13.76 -0.32
N ARG A 346 -9.77 -14.13 -1.28
CA ARG A 346 -8.80 -15.22 -1.13
C ARG A 346 -7.53 -14.92 -1.92
N ARG A 347 -6.37 -15.37 -1.43
CA ARG A 347 -5.11 -15.35 -2.19
C ARG A 347 -5.19 -16.36 -3.35
N THR A 348 -4.67 -15.99 -4.52
CA THR A 348 -4.71 -16.84 -5.73
C THR A 348 -3.33 -17.37 -6.14
N ASN A 349 -2.25 -16.70 -5.75
CA ASN A 349 -0.89 -17.19 -5.92
C ASN A 349 -0.31 -17.63 -4.57
N VAL A 350 -0.39 -18.93 -4.29
CA VAL A 350 0.40 -19.52 -3.20
C VAL A 350 1.67 -20.03 -3.85
N TYR A 351 2.80 -19.41 -3.54
CA TYR A 351 4.09 -20.03 -3.84
C TYR A 351 4.20 -21.25 -2.91
N ASP A 352 3.89 -22.44 -3.42
CA ASP A 352 4.41 -23.67 -2.81
C ASP A 352 5.92 -23.62 -3.00
N THR A 353 6.67 -23.14 -2.00
CA THR A 353 8.08 -23.49 -1.91
C THR A 353 8.13 -25.01 -1.95
N PRO A 354 8.79 -25.64 -2.95
CA PRO A 354 9.00 -27.07 -2.92
C PRO A 354 9.64 -27.39 -1.57
N ALA A 355 9.05 -28.30 -0.80
CA ALA A 355 9.67 -28.78 0.41
C ALA A 355 11.10 -29.20 0.05
N HIS A 356 12.10 -28.46 0.53
CA HIS A 356 13.49 -28.88 0.43
C HIS A 356 13.60 -30.19 1.21
N SER A 357 13.61 -31.31 0.47
CA SER A 357 13.75 -32.67 0.97
C SER A 357 15.15 -32.95 1.47
#